data_AF-A0A969WDF5-F1
#
_entry.id   AF-A0A969WDF5-F1
#
_cell.length_a   1.000
_cell.length_b   1.000
_cell.length_c   1.000
_cell.angle_alpha   90.00
_cell.angle_beta   90.00
_cell.angle_gamma   90.00
#
_symmetry.space_group_name_H-M   'P 1'
#
loop_
_entity.id
_entity.type
_entity.pdbx_description
1 polymer ?
#
loop_
_entity_poly.entity_id
_entity_poly.type
_entity_poly.pdbx_seq_one_letter_code
_entity_poly.pdbx_strand_id
1 'polypeptide(L)'
;MVGRLLVSQFRTCISEPVPQILDAARYLDAAVTAHLQGKRGLAEELIRAADMPEIYSWLKPIWAKSEAHLVAPLKHGQLAVPKELRVKARMPTTEEKLKIHQRDGYSCRFCGMPVIRPEVRVGMARTYPATVRWGRREAEQHSAFQAMWAQYDHVVPHAKGGTNDLENIVLACAACNFGRGGYSLEEVGVSDPRERSASRGSWDGLERFLRG
;
A
#
# COMPACT_ATOMS: atom_id res chain seq x y z
N MET A 1 -3.07 -18.60 39.46
CA MET A 1 -3.27 -19.08 38.08
C MET A 1 -3.55 -17.88 37.18
N VAL A 2 -2.51 -17.33 36.56
CA VAL A 2 -2.65 -16.23 35.60
C VAL A 2 -3.05 -16.87 34.28
N GLY A 3 -4.32 -16.76 33.91
CA GLY A 3 -4.80 -17.20 32.61
C GLY A 3 -4.03 -16.46 31.52
N ARG A 4 -3.21 -17.19 30.76
CA ARG A 4 -2.77 -16.73 29.44
C ARG A 4 -4.03 -16.54 28.61
N LEU A 5 -4.49 -15.30 28.49
CA LEU A 5 -5.34 -14.91 27.37
C LEU A 5 -4.51 -15.25 26.12
N LEU A 6 -4.89 -16.35 25.46
CA LEU A 6 -4.45 -16.69 24.13
C LEU A 6 -4.79 -15.49 23.26
N VAL A 7 -3.80 -14.66 22.96
CA VAL A 7 -3.93 -13.68 21.89
C VAL A 7 -4.26 -14.51 20.66
N SER A 8 -5.51 -14.42 20.22
CA SER A 8 -5.97 -14.96 18.94
C SER A 8 -4.93 -14.61 17.89
N GLN A 9 -4.51 -15.59 17.08
CA GLN A 9 -3.45 -15.49 16.08
C GLN A 9 -3.39 -14.09 15.45
N PHE A 10 -2.22 -13.45 15.49
CA PHE A 10 -1.97 -12.19 14.81
C PHE A 10 -2.45 -12.28 13.36
N ARG A 11 -3.23 -11.29 12.92
CA ARG A 11 -3.66 -11.20 11.52
C ARG A 11 -2.47 -10.82 10.64
N THR A 12 -2.55 -11.14 9.35
CA THR A 12 -1.48 -10.85 8.40
C THR A 12 -1.47 -9.40 7.94
N CYS A 13 -2.63 -8.74 7.95
CA CYS A 13 -2.83 -7.38 7.44
C CYS A 13 -3.96 -6.62 8.17
N ILE A 14 -4.12 -5.33 7.84
CA ILE A 14 -5.15 -4.45 8.43
C ILE A 14 -6.57 -4.79 7.93
N SER A 15 -6.70 -5.17 6.67
CA SER A 15 -7.97 -5.57 6.08
C SER A 15 -7.68 -6.39 4.83
N GLU A 16 -8.39 -7.51 4.69
CA GLU A 16 -8.27 -8.34 3.50
C GLU A 16 -8.70 -7.56 2.26
N PRO A 17 -7.91 -7.57 1.17
CA PRO A 17 -8.28 -6.93 -0.08
C PRO A 17 -9.58 -7.50 -0.64
N VAL A 18 -10.46 -6.63 -1.13
CA VAL A 18 -11.63 -7.07 -1.89
C VAL A 18 -11.22 -7.70 -3.24
N PRO A 19 -11.98 -8.67 -3.78
CA PRO A 19 -11.64 -9.34 -5.04
C PRO A 19 -11.41 -8.38 -6.21
N GLN A 20 -12.12 -7.25 -6.23
CA GLN A 20 -12.02 -6.20 -7.23
C GLN A 20 -10.60 -5.61 -7.35
N ILE A 21 -9.76 -5.72 -6.32
CA ILE A 21 -8.35 -5.35 -6.41
C ILE A 21 -7.62 -6.20 -7.46
N LEU A 22 -7.89 -7.51 -7.50
CA LEU A 22 -7.29 -8.39 -8.50
C LEU A 22 -7.87 -8.13 -9.89
N ASP A 23 -9.16 -7.82 -9.99
CA ASP A 23 -9.79 -7.43 -11.25
C ASP A 23 -9.19 -6.13 -11.80
N ALA A 24 -9.06 -5.11 -10.96
CA ALA A 24 -8.43 -3.85 -11.31
C ALA A 24 -6.96 -4.04 -11.73
N ALA A 25 -6.20 -4.89 -11.03
CA ALA A 25 -4.84 -5.21 -11.43
C ALA A 25 -4.79 -5.86 -12.83
N ARG A 26 -5.69 -6.82 -13.13
CA ARG A 26 -5.78 -7.44 -14.46
C ARG A 26 -6.15 -6.42 -15.54
N TYR A 27 -7.11 -5.54 -15.28
CA TYR A 27 -7.51 -4.50 -16.22
C TYR A 27 -6.38 -3.49 -16.47
N LEU A 28 -5.70 -3.02 -15.43
CA LEU A 28 -4.58 -2.09 -15.57
C LEU A 28 -3.38 -2.72 -16.29
N ASP A 29 -3.08 -4.01 -16.02
CA ASP A 29 -2.05 -4.74 -16.74
C ASP A 29 -2.37 -4.84 -18.24
N ALA A 30 -3.61 -5.25 -18.57
CA ALA A 30 -4.08 -5.29 -19.94
C ALA A 30 -4.08 -3.89 -20.59
N ALA A 31 -4.40 -2.83 -19.84
CA ALA A 31 -4.40 -1.47 -20.32
C ALA A 31 -2.99 -0.99 -20.73
N VAL A 32 -1.99 -1.27 -19.89
CA VAL A 32 -0.60 -0.93 -20.21
C VAL A 32 -0.12 -1.74 -21.42
N THR A 33 -0.50 -3.01 -21.53
CA THR A 33 -0.20 -3.82 -22.72
C THR A 33 -0.85 -3.24 -23.99
N ALA A 34 -2.12 -2.83 -23.92
CA ALA A 34 -2.82 -2.18 -25.02
C ALA A 34 -2.17 -0.84 -25.41
N HIS A 35 -1.75 -0.03 -24.42
CA HIS A 35 -1.02 1.22 -24.64
C HIS A 35 0.26 0.99 -25.44
N LEU A 36 1.10 0.04 -25.02
CA LEU A 36 2.36 -0.31 -25.68
C LEU A 36 2.16 -0.83 -27.11
N GLN A 37 0.99 -1.40 -27.41
CA GLN A 37 0.62 -1.83 -28.76
C GLN A 37 -0.01 -0.71 -29.61
N GLY A 38 -0.05 0.54 -29.12
CA GLY A 38 -0.68 1.67 -29.80
C GLY A 38 -2.22 1.64 -29.77
N LYS A 39 -2.84 0.68 -29.07
CA LYS A 39 -4.30 0.52 -28.96
C LYS A 39 -4.87 1.44 -27.89
N ARG A 40 -4.78 2.76 -28.10
CA ARG A 40 -5.11 3.76 -27.09
C ARG A 40 -6.56 3.71 -26.59
N GLY A 41 -7.52 3.47 -27.49
CA GLY A 41 -8.94 3.37 -27.11
C GLY A 41 -9.22 2.20 -26.17
N LEU A 42 -8.65 1.03 -26.46
CA LEU A 42 -8.75 -0.15 -25.60
C LEU A 42 -8.07 0.09 -24.24
N ALA A 43 -6.90 0.72 -24.23
CA ALA A 43 -6.23 1.07 -22.98
C ALA A 43 -7.10 1.98 -22.10
N GLU A 44 -7.78 2.97 -22.70
CA GLU A 44 -8.67 3.87 -21.97
C GLU A 44 -9.90 3.14 -21.39
N GLU A 45 -10.51 2.24 -22.17
CA GLU A 45 -11.62 1.40 -21.71
C GLU A 45 -11.22 0.52 -20.52
N LEU A 46 -10.06 -0.13 -20.60
CA LEU A 46 -9.53 -1.00 -19.55
C LEU A 46 -9.17 -0.21 -18.29
N ILE A 47 -8.58 0.99 -18.41
CA ILE A 47 -8.35 1.87 -17.25
C ILE A 47 -9.68 2.21 -16.59
N ARG A 48 -10.70 2.58 -17.37
CA ARG A 48 -12.03 2.90 -16.82
C ARG A 48 -12.65 1.70 -16.10
N ALA A 49 -12.49 0.49 -16.65
CA ALA A 49 -12.97 -0.74 -16.02
C ALA A 49 -12.29 -1.03 -14.68
N ALA A 50 -11.05 -0.57 -14.48
CA ALA A 50 -10.35 -0.70 -13.20
C ALA A 50 -10.84 0.28 -12.12
N ASP A 51 -11.60 1.34 -12.47
CA ASP A 51 -12.11 2.32 -11.50
C ASP A 51 -13.42 1.85 -10.85
N MET A 52 -13.31 0.88 -9.95
CA MET A 52 -14.46 0.19 -9.33
C MET A 52 -14.89 0.83 -7.99
N PRO A 53 -16.17 1.19 -7.81
CA PRO A 53 -16.67 1.82 -6.58
C PRO A 53 -16.54 0.94 -5.33
N GLU A 54 -16.50 -0.39 -5.49
CA GLU A 54 -16.28 -1.37 -4.42
C GLU A 54 -14.91 -1.19 -3.77
N ILE A 55 -13.89 -0.88 -4.57
CA ILE A 55 -12.52 -0.62 -4.08
C ILE A 55 -12.52 0.61 -3.18
N TYR A 56 -13.15 1.70 -3.61
CA TYR A 56 -13.24 2.92 -2.81
C TYR A 56 -14.07 2.70 -1.54
N SER A 57 -15.19 1.99 -1.64
CA SER A 57 -16.07 1.67 -0.50
C SER A 57 -15.37 0.83 0.55
N TRP A 58 -14.49 -0.09 0.12
CA TRP A 58 -13.62 -0.87 1.01
C TRP A 58 -12.51 -0.02 1.64
N LEU A 59 -11.81 0.77 0.83
CA LEU A 59 -10.63 1.53 1.28
C LEU A 59 -10.97 2.66 2.24
N LYS A 60 -12.04 3.41 1.96
CA LYS A 60 -12.42 4.62 2.69
C LYS A 60 -12.53 4.43 4.21
N PRO A 61 -13.27 3.45 4.74
CA PRO A 61 -13.36 3.25 6.19
C PRO A 61 -12.03 2.81 6.82
N ILE A 62 -11.14 2.14 6.06
CA ILE A 62 -9.88 1.59 6.59
C ILE A 62 -8.91 2.70 6.95
N TRP A 63 -8.69 3.64 6.03
CA TRP A 63 -7.67 4.69 6.20
C TRP A 63 -8.18 5.97 6.84
N ALA A 64 -9.49 6.07 7.11
CA ALA A 64 -10.10 7.28 7.67
C ALA A 64 -9.78 7.45 9.16
N LYS A 65 -9.58 6.34 9.88
CA LYS A 65 -9.31 6.36 11.32
C LYS A 65 -8.48 5.15 11.74
N SER A 66 -7.16 5.32 11.85
CA SER A 66 -6.25 4.23 12.22
C SER A 66 -6.53 3.63 13.61
N GLU A 67 -7.08 4.43 14.54
CA GLU A 67 -7.45 3.99 15.90
C GLU A 67 -8.49 2.87 15.89
N ALA A 68 -9.30 2.77 14.82
CA ALA A 68 -10.31 1.72 14.69
C ALA A 68 -9.70 0.31 14.61
N HIS A 69 -8.40 0.22 14.31
CA HIS A 69 -7.67 -1.03 14.14
C HIS A 69 -6.90 -1.48 15.39
N LEU A 70 -7.00 -0.74 16.50
CA LEU A 70 -6.30 -1.05 17.76
C LEU A 70 -6.92 -2.25 18.49
N VAL A 71 -6.09 -3.18 18.94
CA VAL A 71 -6.50 -4.33 19.76
C VAL A 71 -6.39 -4.02 21.25
N ALA A 72 -7.39 -4.44 22.04
CA ALA A 72 -7.36 -4.31 23.50
C ALA A 72 -6.40 -5.35 24.13
N PRO A 73 -5.70 -5.04 25.24
CA PRO A 73 -5.74 -3.81 26.04
C PRO A 73 -4.76 -2.72 25.59
N LEU A 74 -4.03 -2.90 24.47
CA LEU A 74 -2.95 -2.04 23.99
C LEU A 74 -3.39 -0.64 23.50
N LYS A 75 -4.62 -0.21 23.81
CA LYS A 75 -5.11 1.15 23.51
C LYS A 75 -4.29 2.27 24.18
N HIS A 76 -3.42 1.94 25.14
CA HIS A 76 -2.48 2.85 25.80
C HIS A 76 -1.01 2.56 25.43
N GLY A 77 -0.77 1.97 24.25
CA GLY A 77 0.53 1.48 23.81
C GLY A 77 1.60 2.56 23.63
N GLN A 78 2.85 2.07 23.52
CA GLN A 78 4.13 2.77 23.71
C GLN A 78 4.13 4.28 23.40
N LEU A 79 4.62 5.06 24.38
CA LEU A 79 4.84 6.49 24.25
C LEU A 79 5.74 6.81 23.04
N ALA A 80 5.37 7.86 22.31
CA ALA A 80 6.19 8.34 21.20
C ALA A 80 7.55 8.84 21.72
N VAL A 81 8.62 8.48 21.03
CA VAL A 81 9.97 9.00 21.29
C VAL A 81 9.98 10.51 20.98
N PRO A 82 10.59 11.38 21.79
CA PRO A 82 10.72 12.81 21.48
C PRO A 82 11.32 13.05 20.09
N LYS A 83 10.84 14.08 19.36
CA LYS A 83 11.18 14.28 17.94
C LYS A 83 12.68 14.48 17.72
N GLU A 84 13.33 15.16 18.65
CA GLU A 84 14.76 15.46 18.71
C GLU A 84 15.63 14.20 18.85
N LEU A 85 15.07 13.10 19.35
CA LEU A 85 15.76 11.80 19.47
C LEU A 85 15.49 10.87 18.29
N ARG A 86 14.62 11.24 17.36
CA ARG A 86 14.31 10.43 16.17
C ARG A 86 15.33 10.69 15.07
N VAL A 87 15.57 9.70 14.22
CA VAL A 87 16.34 9.88 13.00
C VAL A 87 15.74 11.00 12.13
N LYS A 88 16.57 11.90 11.61
CA LYS A 88 16.11 13.09 10.87
C LYS A 88 15.46 12.73 9.53
N ALA A 89 16.06 11.79 8.80
CA ALA A 89 15.49 11.28 7.56
C ALA A 89 14.26 10.43 7.90
N ARG A 90 13.13 10.73 7.25
CA ARG A 90 11.85 10.02 7.46
C ARG A 90 11.42 9.18 6.26
N MET A 91 11.97 9.44 5.07
CA MET A 91 11.65 8.67 3.87
C MET A 91 12.91 8.08 3.25
N PRO A 92 12.83 6.87 2.64
CA PRO A 92 13.93 6.30 1.88
C PRO A 92 14.22 7.15 0.64
N THR A 93 15.49 7.17 0.26
CA THR A 93 16.01 7.76 -0.98
C THR A 93 15.47 7.02 -2.21
N THR A 94 15.65 7.59 -3.41
CA THR A 94 15.25 6.93 -4.66
C THR A 94 15.92 5.58 -4.86
N GLU A 95 17.21 5.47 -4.52
CA GLU A 95 17.96 4.21 -4.63
C GLU A 95 17.43 3.16 -3.64
N GLU A 96 17.16 3.55 -2.40
CA GLU A 96 16.58 2.65 -1.39
C GLU A 96 15.18 2.19 -1.77
N LYS A 97 14.34 3.09 -2.32
CA LYS A 97 13.03 2.73 -2.86
C LYS A 97 13.14 1.66 -3.94
N LEU A 98 14.11 1.79 -4.86
CA LEU A 98 14.35 0.78 -5.89
C LEU A 98 14.73 -0.58 -5.27
N LYS A 99 15.61 -0.60 -4.27
CA LYS A 99 15.98 -1.82 -3.54
C LYS A 99 14.77 -2.45 -2.84
N ILE A 100 13.90 -1.65 -2.24
CA ILE A 100 12.64 -2.10 -1.62
C ILE A 100 11.72 -2.74 -2.67
N HIS A 101 11.50 -2.11 -3.83
CA HIS A 101 10.68 -2.69 -4.90
C HIS A 101 11.25 -4.00 -5.45
N GLN A 102 12.58 -4.07 -5.63
CA GLN A 102 13.26 -5.31 -6.05
C GLN A 102 13.11 -6.42 -5.00
N ARG A 103 13.20 -6.08 -3.71
CA ARG A 103 13.02 -7.05 -2.62
C ARG A 103 11.58 -7.56 -2.56
N ASP A 104 10.61 -6.64 -2.60
CA ASP A 104 9.20 -6.87 -2.25
C ASP A 104 8.29 -7.18 -3.45
N GLY A 105 8.78 -7.04 -4.69
CA GLY A 105 8.08 -7.52 -5.89
C GLY A 105 6.78 -6.77 -6.21
N TYR A 106 6.77 -5.45 -6.03
CA TYR A 106 5.60 -4.60 -6.26
C TYR A 106 4.32 -5.09 -5.58
N SER A 107 4.46 -5.77 -4.44
CA SER A 107 3.36 -6.33 -3.67
C SER A 107 3.43 -5.86 -2.22
N CYS A 108 2.27 -5.56 -1.64
CA CYS A 108 2.16 -5.19 -0.24
C CYS A 108 2.66 -6.33 0.65
N ARG A 109 3.62 -6.07 1.54
CA ARG A 109 4.20 -7.09 2.43
C ARG A 109 3.25 -7.57 3.54
N PHE A 110 2.18 -6.82 3.79
CA PHE A 110 1.12 -7.20 4.72
C PHE A 110 0.06 -8.12 4.08
N CYS A 111 -0.71 -7.60 3.11
CA CYS A 111 -1.85 -8.31 2.51
C CYS A 111 -1.55 -8.99 1.17
N GLY A 112 -0.36 -8.79 0.59
CA GLY A 112 0.03 -9.40 -0.68
C GLY A 112 -0.55 -8.75 -1.94
N MET A 113 -1.43 -7.74 -1.83
CA MET A 113 -2.02 -7.11 -3.00
C MET A 113 -0.98 -6.34 -3.85
N PRO A 114 -1.14 -6.28 -5.17
CA PRO A 114 -0.30 -5.49 -6.05
C PRO A 114 -0.32 -4.00 -5.68
N VAL A 115 0.83 -3.35 -5.81
CA VAL A 115 0.97 -1.90 -5.65
C VAL A 115 1.60 -1.25 -6.88
N ILE A 116 1.31 0.04 -7.04
CA ILE A 116 1.68 0.91 -8.16
C ILE A 116 2.36 2.14 -7.58
N ARG A 117 3.51 2.49 -8.16
CA ARG A 117 4.24 3.69 -7.80
C ARG A 117 3.51 4.97 -8.24
N PRO A 118 3.62 6.06 -7.46
CA PRO A 118 3.02 7.33 -7.83
C PRO A 118 3.55 7.87 -9.17
N GLU A 119 4.78 7.56 -9.54
CA GLU A 119 5.36 7.95 -10.83
C GLU A 119 4.63 7.32 -12.01
N VAL A 120 4.27 6.03 -11.91
CA VAL A 120 3.47 5.34 -12.94
C VAL A 120 2.10 5.98 -13.05
N ARG A 121 1.41 6.19 -11.92
CA ARG A 121 0.12 6.90 -11.89
C ARG A 121 0.21 8.28 -12.53
N VAL A 122 1.24 9.07 -12.21
CA VAL A 122 1.43 10.41 -12.78
C VAL A 122 1.65 10.34 -14.29
N GLY A 123 2.44 9.38 -14.78
CA GLY A 123 2.59 9.12 -16.20
C GLY A 123 1.26 8.78 -16.87
N MET A 124 0.53 7.81 -16.32
CA MET A 124 -0.76 7.39 -16.86
C MET A 124 -1.80 8.51 -16.81
N ALA A 125 -1.81 9.35 -15.77
CA ALA A 125 -2.68 10.52 -15.66
C ALA A 125 -2.38 11.60 -16.70
N ARG A 126 -1.11 11.78 -17.10
CA ARG A 126 -0.76 12.69 -18.19
C ARG A 126 -1.22 12.15 -19.55
N THR A 127 -1.13 10.83 -19.75
CA THR A 127 -1.49 10.18 -21.02
C THR A 127 -2.99 9.93 -21.18
N TYR A 128 -3.69 9.64 -20.07
CA TYR A 128 -5.11 9.29 -19.99
C TYR A 128 -5.84 10.13 -18.93
N PRO A 129 -5.84 11.47 -19.04
CA PRO A 129 -6.37 12.36 -18.01
C PRO A 129 -7.87 12.20 -17.74
N ALA A 130 -8.64 11.72 -18.72
CA ALA A 130 -10.08 11.50 -18.59
C ALA A 130 -10.42 10.28 -17.71
N THR A 131 -9.57 9.25 -17.69
CA THR A 131 -9.85 8.00 -16.96
C THR A 131 -8.99 7.85 -15.72
N VAL A 132 -7.71 8.26 -15.74
CA VAL A 132 -6.85 8.29 -14.54
C VAL A 132 -7.06 9.61 -13.80
N ARG A 133 -8.25 9.74 -13.22
CA ARG A 133 -8.65 10.93 -12.46
C ARG A 133 -7.85 11.03 -11.16
N TRP A 134 -7.38 12.22 -10.82
CA TRP A 134 -6.69 12.48 -9.54
C TRP A 134 -7.00 13.87 -8.97
N GLY A 135 -8.25 14.06 -8.56
CA GLY A 135 -8.73 15.34 -8.00
C GLY A 135 -8.26 15.63 -6.57
N ARG A 136 -8.70 16.78 -6.04
CA ARG A 136 -8.36 17.23 -4.68
C ARG A 136 -9.10 16.42 -3.62
N ARG A 137 -10.32 15.97 -3.92
CA ARG A 137 -11.13 15.14 -3.03
C ARG A 137 -10.89 13.67 -3.33
N GLU A 138 -10.87 12.83 -2.30
CA GLU A 138 -10.67 11.37 -2.45
C GLU A 138 -11.68 10.74 -3.44
N ALA A 139 -12.95 11.16 -3.40
CA ALA A 139 -13.99 10.68 -4.31
C ALA A 139 -13.76 11.06 -5.80
N GLU A 140 -12.85 11.99 -6.08
CA GLU A 140 -12.48 12.40 -7.45
C GLU A 140 -11.27 11.63 -7.97
N GLN A 141 -10.64 10.79 -7.15
CA GLN A 141 -9.47 10.03 -7.52
C GLN A 141 -9.86 8.62 -7.98
N HIS A 142 -9.14 8.09 -8.94
CA HIS A 142 -9.34 6.72 -9.42
C HIS A 142 -9.09 5.71 -8.29
N SER A 143 -10.08 4.89 -8.00
CA SER A 143 -10.15 3.98 -6.83
C SER A 143 -9.03 2.93 -6.81
N ALA A 144 -8.73 2.27 -7.93
CA ALA A 144 -7.61 1.34 -8.00
C ALA A 144 -6.26 2.02 -7.69
N PHE A 145 -5.97 3.18 -8.30
CA PHE A 145 -4.74 3.92 -8.01
C PHE A 145 -4.66 4.44 -6.57
N GLN A 146 -5.80 4.70 -5.93
CA GLN A 146 -5.86 4.99 -4.49
C GLN A 146 -5.46 3.77 -3.65
N ALA A 147 -6.14 2.63 -3.85
CA ALA A 147 -5.93 1.42 -3.07
C ALA A 147 -4.55 0.79 -3.29
N MET A 148 -4.12 0.72 -4.54
CA MET A 148 -2.86 0.12 -4.97
C MET A 148 -1.69 1.09 -4.81
N TRP A 149 -1.83 2.27 -4.20
CA TRP A 149 -0.71 3.20 -4.06
C TRP A 149 0.39 2.59 -3.18
N ALA A 150 1.57 2.42 -3.78
CA ALA A 150 2.80 2.02 -3.09
C ALA A 150 3.20 3.03 -2.00
N GLN A 151 3.21 2.56 -0.76
CA GLN A 151 3.70 3.25 0.43
C GLN A 151 4.98 2.56 0.94
N TYR A 152 5.82 3.34 1.62
CA TYR A 152 7.05 2.85 2.25
C TYR A 152 6.85 2.92 3.76
N ASP A 153 6.47 1.80 4.34
CA ASP A 153 5.96 1.73 5.70
C ASP A 153 7.02 1.23 6.68
N HIS A 154 7.14 1.87 7.85
CA HIS A 154 8.13 1.51 8.86
C HIS A 154 7.62 0.44 9.81
N VAL A 155 8.17 -0.78 9.76
CA VAL A 155 7.75 -1.90 10.62
C VAL A 155 7.73 -1.49 12.09
N VAL A 156 8.85 -0.93 12.58
CA VAL A 156 8.87 -0.14 13.81
C VAL A 156 8.54 1.30 13.44
N PRO A 157 7.42 1.90 13.88
CA PRO A 157 7.06 3.26 13.49
C PRO A 157 8.14 4.28 13.84
N HIS A 158 8.38 5.25 12.95
CA HIS A 158 9.33 6.35 13.21
C HIS A 158 9.01 7.11 14.51
N ALA A 159 7.72 7.29 14.82
CA ALA A 159 7.28 7.92 16.07
C ALA A 159 7.70 7.15 17.33
N LYS A 160 8.02 5.86 17.20
CA LYS A 160 8.46 4.95 18.26
C LYS A 160 9.95 4.63 18.18
N GLY A 161 10.72 5.44 17.44
CA GLY A 161 12.17 5.29 17.31
C GLY A 161 12.62 4.40 16.15
N GLY A 162 11.72 3.96 15.28
CA GLY A 162 12.09 3.24 14.07
C GLY A 162 12.97 4.07 13.13
N THR A 163 14.00 3.43 12.58
CA THR A 163 14.97 4.05 11.67
C THR A 163 14.51 3.94 10.21
N ASN A 164 15.25 4.59 9.31
CA ASN A 164 15.05 4.48 7.86
C ASN A 164 15.86 3.34 7.22
N ASP A 165 16.45 2.46 8.03
CA ASP A 165 17.22 1.34 7.50
C ASP A 165 16.33 0.46 6.63
N LEU A 166 16.89 -0.09 5.54
CA LEU A 166 16.13 -0.90 4.57
C LEU A 166 15.35 -2.05 5.22
N GLU A 167 15.89 -2.63 6.30
CA GLU A 167 15.26 -3.73 7.06
C GLU A 167 14.05 -3.29 7.90
N ASN A 168 13.91 -1.99 8.19
CA ASN A 168 12.76 -1.44 8.89
C ASN A 168 11.68 -0.91 7.94
N ILE A 169 11.96 -0.77 6.63
CA ILE A 169 10.99 -0.25 5.66
C ILE A 169 10.49 -1.39 4.78
N VAL A 170 9.18 -1.55 4.66
CA VAL A 170 8.53 -2.50 3.74
C VAL A 170 7.61 -1.78 2.75
N LEU A 171 7.40 -2.42 1.61
CA LEU A 171 6.40 -1.97 0.65
C LEU A 171 4.99 -2.30 1.17
N ALA A 172 4.11 -1.30 1.23
CA ALA A 172 2.73 -1.46 1.70
C ALA A 172 1.73 -0.82 0.71
N CYS A 173 0.51 -1.33 0.66
CA CYS A 173 -0.61 -0.65 -0.01
C CYS A 173 -1.16 0.48 0.87
N ALA A 174 -2.00 1.34 0.30
CA ALA A 174 -2.59 2.45 1.03
C ALA A 174 -3.43 1.99 2.23
N ALA A 175 -4.23 0.93 2.08
CA ALA A 175 -5.04 0.39 3.16
C ALA A 175 -4.19 -0.06 4.37
N CYS A 176 -3.11 -0.80 4.15
CA CYS A 176 -2.26 -1.29 5.24
C CYS A 176 -1.45 -0.15 5.88
N ASN A 177 -0.83 0.72 5.09
CA ASN A 177 -0.01 1.82 5.60
C ASN A 177 -0.84 2.84 6.39
N PHE A 178 -1.91 3.38 5.79
CA PHE A 178 -2.72 4.41 6.44
C PHE A 178 -3.67 3.83 7.49
N GLY A 179 -4.15 2.60 7.30
CA GLY A 179 -4.95 1.92 8.31
C GLY A 179 -4.14 1.58 9.57
N ARG A 180 -2.86 1.24 9.43
CA ARG A 180 -1.96 1.08 10.59
C ARG A 180 -1.53 2.43 11.18
N GLY A 181 -1.26 3.40 10.34
CA GLY A 181 -0.83 4.73 10.77
C GLY A 181 0.47 4.68 11.61
N GLY A 182 0.46 5.35 12.76
CA GLY A 182 1.63 5.43 13.66
C GLY A 182 1.76 4.27 14.65
N TYR A 183 0.92 3.24 14.57
CA TYR A 183 0.84 2.17 15.56
C TYR A 183 1.82 1.03 15.29
N SER A 184 2.30 0.39 16.36
CA SER A 184 3.14 -0.80 16.26
C SER A 184 2.31 -1.99 15.79
N LEU A 185 3.00 -3.02 15.32
CA LEU A 185 2.38 -4.25 14.87
C LEU A 185 1.51 -4.91 15.95
N GLU A 186 2.00 -4.88 17.20
CA GLU A 186 1.31 -5.42 18.36
C GLU A 186 0.01 -4.67 18.66
N GLU A 187 0.04 -3.34 18.58
CA GLU A 187 -1.12 -2.48 18.82
C GLU A 187 -2.25 -2.71 17.83
N VAL A 188 -1.95 -3.10 16.58
CA VAL A 188 -2.96 -3.42 15.56
C VAL A 188 -3.19 -4.92 15.37
N GLY A 189 -2.55 -5.75 16.20
CA GLY A 189 -2.65 -7.20 16.14
C GLY A 189 -2.16 -7.81 14.83
N VAL A 190 -1.22 -7.17 14.13
CA VAL A 190 -0.66 -7.65 12.86
C VAL A 190 0.69 -8.32 13.09
N SER A 191 0.93 -9.48 12.49
CA SER A 191 2.23 -10.17 12.52
C SER A 191 3.30 -9.42 11.72
N ASP A 192 4.58 -9.60 12.04
CA ASP A 192 5.67 -8.98 11.29
C ASP A 192 5.70 -9.46 9.82
N PRO A 193 5.51 -8.56 8.83
CA PRO A 193 5.49 -8.96 7.44
C PRO A 193 6.84 -9.46 6.91
N ARG A 194 7.94 -9.18 7.63
CA ARG A 194 9.30 -9.62 7.27
C ARG A 194 9.52 -11.10 7.50
N GLU A 195 8.74 -11.73 8.37
CA GLU A 195 8.84 -13.17 8.68
C GLU A 195 8.34 -14.06 7.54
N ARG A 196 7.61 -13.50 6.58
CA ARG A 196 7.09 -14.21 5.40
C ARG A 196 7.92 -13.87 4.18
N SER A 197 8.10 -14.81 3.25
CA SER A 197 8.72 -14.50 1.95
C SER A 197 7.95 -13.42 1.19
N ALA A 198 8.67 -12.60 0.43
CA ALA A 198 8.06 -11.64 -0.48
C ALA A 198 7.24 -12.37 -1.56
N SER A 199 6.02 -11.89 -1.81
CA SER A 199 5.23 -12.37 -2.94
C SER A 199 5.87 -11.87 -4.23
N ARG A 200 6.40 -12.80 -5.04
CA ARG A 200 7.00 -12.49 -6.34
C ARG A 200 6.15 -13.11 -7.44
N GLY A 201 5.12 -12.36 -7.84
CA GLY A 201 4.29 -12.70 -8.99
C GLY A 201 4.83 -12.11 -10.30
N SER A 202 4.03 -12.18 -11.36
CA SER A 202 4.31 -11.55 -12.65
C SER A 202 4.03 -10.04 -12.67
N TRP A 203 3.54 -9.47 -11.56
CA TRP A 203 3.21 -8.06 -11.46
C TRP A 203 4.47 -7.20 -11.39
N ASP A 204 4.66 -6.33 -12.38
CA ASP A 204 5.84 -5.47 -12.53
C ASP A 204 5.62 -4.04 -12.00
N GLY A 205 4.51 -3.80 -11.27
CA GLY A 205 4.15 -2.45 -10.82
C GLY A 205 3.66 -1.52 -11.93
N LEU A 206 3.40 -2.07 -13.14
CA LEU A 206 3.10 -1.33 -14.36
C LEU A 206 4.27 -0.45 -14.85
N GLU A 207 5.50 -0.72 -14.38
CA GLU A 207 6.68 0.09 -14.65
C GLU A 207 7.04 0.19 -16.13
N ARG A 208 6.66 -0.82 -16.93
CA ARG A 208 6.85 -0.79 -18.38
C ARG A 208 6.12 0.37 -19.06
N PHE A 209 5.07 0.93 -18.44
CA PHE A 209 4.41 2.15 -18.92
C PHE A 209 5.36 3.36 -18.98
N LEU A 210 6.34 3.43 -18.08
CA LEU A 210 7.29 4.55 -18.05
C LEU A 210 8.44 4.41 -19.06
N ARG A 211 8.56 3.24 -19.70
CA ARG A 211 9.69 2.88 -20.58
C ARG A 211 9.32 2.83 -22.06
N GLY A 212 8.03 2.70 -22.38
CA GLY A 212 7.50 2.73 -23.74
C GLY A 212 6.87 4.07 -24.07
#